data_AF-A0A6V8K9C0-F1
#
_entry.id   AF-A0A6V8K9C0-F1
#
_cell.length_a   1.000
_cell.length_b   1.000
_cell.length_c   1.000
_cell.angle_alpha   90.00
_cell.angle_beta   90.00
_cell.angle_gamma   90.00
#
_symmetry.space_group_name_H-M   'P 1'
#
loop_
_entity.id
_entity.type
_entity.pdbx_description
1 polymer ?
#
loop_
_entity_poly.entity_id
_entity_poly.type
_entity_poly.pdbx_seq_one_letter_code
_entity_poly.pdbx_strand_id
1 'polypeptide(L)'
;MVRLTGSPTIEGMETISTLGGVMAGGLLVLLGDFVRRRVEWRRQQATRLVDTGTDLIVLLHGWIGDLIDMREAKEVVPDPHIGRAARLQASTRFYALPGSRSLRTELGRVQIAHQAVRNAYCEDEGSWLLVKREYYDAVEDFEIALHSVLLRGRPPRDRGKPVYIADRQRSA
;
A
#
# COMPACT_ATOMS: atom_id res chain seq x y z
N MET A 1 69.32 -36.22 23.95
CA MET A 1 68.07 -36.75 23.38
C MET A 1 66.93 -35.97 24.01
N VAL A 2 66.48 -34.89 23.37
CA VAL A 2 65.50 -33.94 23.96
C VAL A 2 64.13 -34.25 23.35
N ARG A 3 63.19 -34.75 24.18
CA ARG A 3 61.77 -34.89 23.81
C ARG A 3 61.12 -33.52 23.94
N LEU A 4 60.81 -32.89 22.81
CA LEU A 4 59.88 -31.76 22.73
C LEU A 4 58.47 -32.32 22.52
N THR A 5 57.76 -32.60 23.60
CA THR A 5 56.31 -32.78 23.59
C THR A 5 55.68 -31.46 24.04
N GLY A 6 55.57 -30.52 23.10
CA GLY A 6 54.72 -29.34 23.28
C GLY A 6 53.27 -29.76 23.12
N SER A 7 52.59 -30.04 24.24
CA SER A 7 51.14 -30.21 24.23
C SER A 7 50.50 -28.88 23.81
N PRO A 8 49.56 -28.86 22.85
CA PRO A 8 48.77 -27.65 22.60
C PRO A 8 48.07 -27.29 23.91
N THR A 9 48.38 -26.09 24.40
CA THR A 9 47.95 -25.54 25.67
C THR A 9 46.45 -25.30 25.66
N ILE A 10 45.76 -25.83 26.67
CA ILE A 10 44.30 -25.73 26.89
C ILE A 10 43.82 -24.26 26.87
N GLU A 11 44.69 -23.31 27.24
CA GLU A 11 44.46 -21.86 27.17
C GLU A 11 44.17 -21.31 25.74
N GLY A 12 44.71 -21.97 24.71
CA GLY A 12 44.44 -21.59 23.31
C GLY A 12 43.01 -21.89 22.88
N MET A 13 42.38 -22.93 23.44
CA MET A 13 41.01 -23.33 23.08
C MET A 13 39.95 -22.41 23.69
N GLU A 14 40.18 -21.89 24.90
CA GLU A 14 39.26 -20.95 25.57
C GLU A 14 39.28 -19.55 24.92
N THR A 15 40.42 -19.13 24.40
CA THR A 15 40.55 -17.84 23.69
C THR A 15 39.85 -17.87 22.32
N ILE A 16 39.86 -19.02 21.63
CA ILE A 16 39.18 -19.18 20.34
C ILE A 16 37.66 -19.23 20.50
N SER A 17 37.15 -19.86 21.57
CA SER A 17 35.71 -19.96 21.81
C SER A 17 35.09 -18.63 22.25
N THR A 18 35.79 -17.85 23.07
CA THR A 18 35.38 -16.50 23.47
C THR A 18 35.39 -15.52 22.28
N LEU A 19 36.41 -15.57 21.44
CA LEU A 19 36.47 -14.76 20.21
C LEU A 19 35.35 -15.16 19.23
N GLY A 20 35.08 -16.46 19.08
CA GLY A 20 33.97 -16.98 18.27
C GLY A 20 32.60 -16.48 18.76
N GLY A 21 32.38 -16.45 20.08
CA GLY A 21 31.15 -15.93 20.69
C GLY A 21 30.92 -14.44 20.40
N VAL A 22 31.95 -13.61 20.53
CA VAL A 22 31.86 -12.16 20.24
C VAL A 22 31.57 -11.92 18.75
N MET A 23 32.22 -12.65 17.85
CA MET A 23 31.98 -12.54 16.41
C MET A 23 30.55 -12.98 16.03
N ALA A 24 30.06 -14.08 16.59
CA ALA A 24 28.70 -14.56 16.37
C ALA A 24 27.64 -13.57 16.93
N GLY A 25 27.88 -13.03 18.13
CA GLY A 25 27.03 -12.00 18.73
C GLY A 25 26.99 -10.71 17.89
N GLY A 26 28.15 -10.24 17.41
CA GLY A 26 28.23 -9.09 16.52
C GLY A 26 27.48 -9.29 15.20
N LEU A 27 27.60 -10.47 14.58
CA LEU A 27 26.89 -10.81 13.35
C LEU A 27 25.36 -10.83 13.54
N LEU A 28 24.88 -11.36 14.66
CA LEU A 28 23.45 -11.38 15.01
C LEU A 28 22.89 -9.96 15.18
N VAL A 29 23.62 -9.07 15.85
CA VAL A 29 23.23 -7.66 16.00
C VAL A 29 23.14 -6.98 14.63
N LEU A 30 24.15 -7.17 13.76
CA LEU A 30 24.15 -6.61 12.41
C LEU A 30 22.99 -7.14 11.56
N LEU A 31 22.68 -8.43 11.65
CA LEU A 31 21.56 -9.03 10.93
C LEU A 31 20.21 -8.47 11.42
N GLY A 32 20.05 -8.30 12.73
CA GLY A 32 18.87 -7.65 13.32
C GLY A 32 18.69 -6.22 12.83
N ASP A 33 19.77 -5.44 12.79
CA ASP A 33 19.76 -4.05 12.34
C ASP A 33 19.45 -3.94 10.84
N PHE A 34 19.97 -4.87 10.04
CA PHE A 34 19.66 -4.97 8.61
C PHE A 34 18.17 -5.28 8.37
N VAL A 35 17.60 -6.26 9.07
CA VAL A 35 16.18 -6.60 8.97
C VAL A 35 15.32 -5.41 9.39
N ARG A 36 15.68 -4.72 10.48
CA ARG A 36 14.98 -3.54 10.96
C ARG A 36 14.95 -2.43 9.92
N ARG A 37 16.10 -2.07 9.34
CA ARG A 37 16.19 -1.03 8.28
C ARG A 37 15.37 -1.41 7.06
N ARG A 38 15.39 -2.68 6.67
CA ARG A 38 14.63 -3.18 5.52
C ARG A 38 13.11 -3.10 5.75
N VAL A 39 12.64 -3.42 6.95
CA VAL A 39 11.22 -3.30 7.32
C VAL A 39 10.80 -1.84 7.35
N GLU A 40 11.61 -0.95 7.93
CA GLU A 40 11.34 0.49 8.00
C GLU A 40 11.20 1.09 6.60
N TRP A 41 12.14 0.76 5.71
CA TRP A 41 12.10 1.21 4.32
C TRP A 41 10.83 0.73 3.59
N ARG A 42 10.42 -0.54 3.76
CA ARG A 42 9.18 -1.06 3.17
C ARG A 42 7.94 -0.36 3.68
N ARG A 43 7.88 -0.03 4.98
CA ARG A 43 6.77 0.72 5.56
C ARG A 43 6.69 2.12 4.97
N GLN A 44 7.81 2.82 4.86
CA GLN A 44 7.84 4.15 4.25
C GLN A 44 7.34 4.13 2.80
N GLN A 45 7.71 3.11 2.02
CA GLN A 45 7.18 2.95 0.66
C GLN A 45 5.68 2.64 0.65
N ALA A 46 5.19 1.78 1.54
CA ALA A 46 3.77 1.46 1.65
C ALA A 46 2.93 2.68 2.05
N THR A 47 3.40 3.48 3.01
CA THR A 47 2.73 4.74 3.39
C THR A 47 2.66 5.70 2.22
N ARG A 48 3.77 5.96 1.52
CA ARG A 48 3.76 6.82 0.32
C ARG A 48 2.81 6.34 -0.76
N LEU A 49 2.72 5.02 -0.96
CA LEU A 49 1.81 4.42 -1.92
C LEU A 49 0.35 4.64 -1.54
N VAL A 50 0.03 4.52 -0.24
CA VAL A 50 -1.32 4.82 0.23
C VAL A 50 -1.63 6.30 0.12
N ASP A 51 -0.75 7.18 0.59
CA ASP A 51 -0.97 8.63 0.50
C ASP A 51 -1.23 9.06 -0.95
N THR A 52 -0.39 8.58 -1.90
CA THR A 52 -0.55 8.90 -3.32
C THR A 52 -1.79 8.25 -3.93
N GLY A 53 -2.18 7.06 -3.45
CA GLY A 53 -3.41 6.38 -3.87
C GLY A 53 -4.65 7.14 -3.40
N THR A 54 -4.66 7.60 -2.15
CA THR A 54 -5.73 8.43 -1.57
C THR A 54 -5.83 9.77 -2.28
N ASP A 55 -4.72 10.45 -2.54
CA ASP A 55 -4.71 11.71 -3.31
C ASP A 55 -5.36 11.54 -4.69
N LEU A 56 -5.09 10.40 -5.36
CA LEU A 56 -5.68 10.08 -6.65
C LEU A 56 -7.19 9.84 -6.54
N ILE A 57 -7.66 9.14 -5.50
CA ILE A 57 -9.10 8.91 -5.25
C ILE A 57 -9.82 10.22 -4.99
N VAL A 58 -9.27 11.07 -4.11
CA VAL A 58 -9.86 12.38 -3.75
C VAL A 58 -10.04 13.23 -5.00
N LEU A 59 -9.03 13.26 -5.86
CA LEU A 59 -9.07 13.98 -7.13
C LEU A 59 -10.12 13.41 -8.10
N LEU A 60 -10.28 12.09 -8.18
CA LEU A 60 -11.32 11.47 -9.00
C LEU A 60 -12.73 11.70 -8.44
N HIS A 61 -12.88 11.68 -7.11
CA HIS A 61 -14.14 11.97 -6.43
C HIS A 61 -14.58 13.42 -6.65
N GLY A 62 -13.64 14.37 -6.56
CA GLY A 62 -13.91 15.78 -6.84
C GLY A 62 -14.56 15.98 -8.21
N TRP A 63 -14.02 15.33 -9.25
CA TRP A 63 -14.59 15.44 -10.59
C TRP A 63 -15.93 14.77 -10.78
N ILE A 64 -16.20 13.68 -10.06
CA ILE A 64 -17.55 13.11 -10.07
C ILE A 64 -18.52 14.03 -9.35
N GLY A 65 -18.09 14.70 -8.27
CA GLY A 65 -18.84 15.79 -7.66
C GLY A 65 -19.19 16.88 -8.67
N ASP A 66 -18.18 17.40 -9.38
CA ASP A 66 -18.38 18.41 -10.41
C ASP A 66 -19.36 17.93 -11.51
N LEU A 67 -19.26 16.67 -11.94
CA LEU A 67 -20.19 16.08 -12.92
C LEU A 67 -21.61 15.96 -12.37
N ILE A 68 -21.79 15.64 -11.09
CA ILE A 68 -23.11 15.59 -10.46
C ILE A 68 -23.72 16.99 -10.42
N ASP A 69 -22.95 17.98 -9.96
CA ASP A 69 -23.40 19.37 -9.85
C ASP A 69 -23.81 19.93 -11.23
N MET A 70 -23.00 19.67 -12.26
CA MET A 70 -23.32 20.07 -13.65
C MET A 70 -24.60 19.40 -14.17
N ARG A 71 -24.79 18.10 -13.87
CA ARG A 71 -25.99 17.35 -14.30
C ARG A 71 -27.24 17.92 -13.64
N GLU A 72 -27.17 18.20 -12.33
CA GLU A 72 -28.28 18.79 -11.57
C GLU A 72 -28.61 20.20 -12.04
N ALA A 73 -27.58 20.99 -12.37
CA ALA A 73 -27.72 22.32 -12.96
C ALA A 73 -28.20 22.30 -14.42
N LYS A 74 -28.25 21.11 -15.07
CA LYS A 74 -28.52 20.92 -16.51
C LYS A 74 -27.54 21.70 -17.40
N GLU A 75 -26.31 21.87 -16.93
CA GLU A 75 -25.26 22.53 -17.67
C GLU A 75 -24.60 21.56 -18.65
N VAL A 76 -24.14 22.08 -19.80
CA VAL A 76 -23.35 21.30 -20.74
C VAL A 76 -21.92 21.28 -20.22
N VAL A 77 -21.33 20.09 -20.06
CA VAL A 77 -19.94 19.93 -19.61
C VAL A 77 -19.02 20.73 -20.55
N PRO A 78 -18.36 21.79 -20.06
CA PRO A 78 -17.33 22.46 -20.84
C PRO A 78 -16.18 21.48 -21.08
N ASP A 79 -15.58 21.59 -22.27
CA ASP A 79 -14.63 20.68 -22.90
C ASP A 79 -13.81 19.72 -21.97
N PRO A 80 -13.78 18.41 -22.28
CA PRO A 80 -13.23 17.30 -21.48
C PRO A 80 -11.74 17.27 -21.11
N HIS A 81 -10.98 18.33 -21.38
CA HIS A 81 -9.54 18.39 -21.10
C HIS A 81 -9.20 19.01 -19.74
N ILE A 82 -10.16 19.69 -19.09
CA ILE A 82 -9.97 20.24 -17.75
C ILE A 82 -9.76 19.08 -16.78
N GLY A 83 -8.62 19.09 -16.07
CA GLY A 83 -8.22 18.01 -15.15
C GLY A 83 -7.49 16.82 -15.77
N ARG A 84 -7.47 16.64 -17.11
CA ARG A 84 -6.77 15.49 -17.74
C ARG A 84 -5.27 15.47 -17.40
N ALA A 85 -4.62 16.65 -17.36
CA ALA A 85 -3.22 16.79 -16.99
C ALA A 85 -2.98 16.43 -15.52
N ALA A 86 -3.83 16.90 -14.60
CA ALA A 86 -3.75 16.56 -13.19
C ALA A 86 -3.99 15.06 -12.95
N ARG A 87 -4.94 14.44 -13.67
CA ARG A 87 -5.21 12.99 -13.62
C ARG A 87 -3.99 12.20 -14.01
N LEU A 88 -3.41 12.58 -15.15
CA LEU A 88 -2.25 11.91 -15.71
C LEU A 88 -1.06 12.06 -14.76
N GLN A 89 -0.83 13.27 -14.23
CA GLN A 89 0.25 13.51 -13.27
C GLN A 89 0.07 12.68 -12.00
N ALA A 90 -1.13 12.66 -11.40
CA ALA A 90 -1.41 11.88 -10.20
C ALA A 90 -1.27 10.37 -10.46
N SER A 91 -1.80 9.88 -11.59
CA SER A 91 -1.66 8.47 -11.99
C SER A 91 -0.20 8.10 -12.25
N THR A 92 0.58 8.95 -12.92
CA THR A 92 2.01 8.74 -13.16
C THR A 92 2.78 8.69 -11.84
N ARG A 93 2.49 9.58 -10.89
CA ARG A 93 3.09 9.54 -9.54
C ARG A 93 2.77 8.22 -8.85
N PHE A 94 1.52 7.76 -8.88
CA PHE A 94 1.13 6.49 -8.30
C PHE A 94 1.88 5.31 -8.93
N TYR A 95 1.90 5.22 -10.27
CA TYR A 95 2.55 4.12 -10.98
C TYR A 95 4.08 4.12 -10.86
N ALA A 96 4.69 5.27 -10.56
CA ALA A 96 6.12 5.40 -10.29
C ALA A 96 6.53 4.84 -8.91
N LEU A 97 5.58 4.63 -8.00
CA LEU A 97 5.89 4.14 -6.66
C LEU A 97 6.16 2.63 -6.62
N PRO A 98 7.16 2.17 -5.84
CA PRO A 98 7.37 0.76 -5.56
C PRO A 98 6.12 0.12 -4.94
N GLY A 99 5.74 -1.07 -5.41
CA GLY A 99 4.57 -1.79 -4.92
C GLY A 99 3.25 -1.43 -5.61
N SER A 100 3.19 -0.36 -6.42
CA SER A 100 2.00 0.01 -7.20
C SER A 100 1.51 -1.10 -8.15
N ARG A 101 2.40 -2.01 -8.57
CA ARG A 101 2.08 -3.15 -9.44
C ARG A 101 0.93 -4.01 -8.91
N SER A 102 0.85 -4.23 -7.60
CA SER A 102 -0.20 -5.05 -7.01
C SER A 102 -1.56 -4.36 -6.91
N LEU A 103 -1.63 -3.07 -7.26
CA LEU A 103 -2.83 -2.24 -7.19
C LEU A 103 -3.28 -1.74 -8.58
N ARG A 104 -2.58 -2.15 -9.66
CA ARG A 104 -2.84 -1.64 -11.01
C ARG A 104 -4.19 -2.11 -11.54
N THR A 105 -4.60 -3.32 -11.17
CA THR A 105 -5.86 -3.90 -11.65
C THR A 105 -7.03 -3.11 -11.09
N GLU A 106 -6.98 -2.85 -9.79
CA GLU A 106 -7.98 -2.16 -9.00
C GLU A 106 -8.04 -0.68 -9.41
N LEU A 107 -6.89 -0.02 -9.52
CA LEU A 107 -6.85 1.34 -10.07
C LEU A 107 -7.33 1.40 -11.52
N GLY A 108 -7.02 0.40 -12.34
CA GLY A 108 -7.52 0.29 -13.70
C GLY A 108 -9.05 0.20 -13.74
N ARG A 109 -9.67 -0.57 -12.84
CA ARG A 109 -11.13 -0.64 -12.69
C ARG A 109 -11.71 0.72 -12.32
N VAL A 110 -11.11 1.43 -11.36
CA VAL A 110 -11.54 2.80 -11.01
C VAL A 110 -11.47 3.75 -12.21
N GLN A 111 -10.38 3.70 -12.99
CA GLN A 111 -10.22 4.54 -14.18
C GLN A 111 -11.25 4.24 -15.26
N ILE A 112 -11.56 2.95 -15.48
CA ILE A 112 -12.59 2.51 -16.41
C ILE A 112 -13.97 2.98 -15.93
N ALA A 113 -14.30 2.76 -14.66
CA ALA A 113 -15.59 3.15 -14.09
C ALA A 113 -15.79 4.68 -14.11
N HIS A 114 -14.75 5.46 -13.81
CA HIS A 114 -14.77 6.92 -13.95
C HIS A 114 -15.06 7.33 -15.40
N GLN A 115 -14.46 6.65 -16.39
CA GLN A 115 -14.73 6.95 -17.79
C GLN A 115 -16.17 6.56 -18.19
N ALA A 116 -16.69 5.46 -17.64
CA ALA A 116 -18.07 5.04 -17.85
C ALA A 116 -19.08 6.06 -17.30
N VAL A 117 -18.89 6.54 -16.05
CA VAL A 117 -19.68 7.63 -15.47
C VAL A 117 -19.69 8.82 -16.41
N ARG A 118 -18.51 9.29 -16.81
CA ARG A 118 -18.42 10.43 -17.72
C ARG A 118 -19.17 10.22 -19.04
N ASN A 119 -19.11 9.02 -19.63
CA ASN A 119 -19.79 8.74 -20.89
C ASN A 119 -21.33 8.73 -20.72
N ALA A 120 -21.81 8.22 -19.59
CA ALA A 120 -23.24 8.17 -19.27
C ALA A 120 -23.81 9.52 -18.80
N TYR A 121 -23.01 10.59 -18.72
CA TYR A 121 -23.45 11.90 -18.26
C TYR A 121 -24.66 12.43 -19.04
N CYS A 122 -24.69 12.23 -20.36
CA CYS A 122 -25.80 12.65 -21.23
C CYS A 122 -26.85 11.55 -21.45
N GLU A 123 -26.69 10.38 -20.85
CA GLU A 123 -27.61 9.26 -21.00
C GLU A 123 -28.80 9.35 -20.04
N ASP A 124 -29.75 8.43 -20.17
CA ASP A 124 -30.92 8.36 -19.30
C ASP A 124 -30.53 8.19 -17.82
N GLU A 125 -31.45 8.57 -16.94
CA GLU A 125 -31.23 8.56 -15.49
C GLU A 125 -30.92 7.16 -14.94
N GLY A 126 -31.49 6.10 -15.55
CA GLY A 126 -31.23 4.72 -15.13
C GLY A 126 -29.79 4.31 -15.42
N SER A 127 -29.31 4.55 -16.65
CA SER A 127 -27.93 4.27 -17.04
C SER A 127 -26.92 5.00 -16.15
N TRP A 128 -27.16 6.30 -15.92
CA TRP A 128 -26.29 7.13 -15.07
C TRP A 128 -26.19 6.65 -13.63
N LEU A 129 -27.31 6.29 -13.00
CA LEU A 129 -27.28 5.80 -11.62
C LEU A 129 -26.54 4.46 -11.51
N LEU A 130 -26.66 3.61 -12.52
CA LEU A 130 -25.97 2.33 -12.57
C LEU A 130 -24.44 2.50 -12.64
N VAL A 131 -23.94 3.25 -13.63
CA VAL A 131 -22.49 3.49 -13.75
C VAL A 131 -21.91 4.30 -12.59
N LYS A 132 -22.68 5.23 -12.01
CA LYS A 132 -22.29 5.93 -10.78
C LYS A 132 -22.07 4.95 -9.62
N ARG A 133 -22.96 3.98 -9.46
CA ARG A 133 -22.81 2.91 -8.45
C ARG A 133 -21.56 2.07 -8.73
N GLU A 134 -21.37 1.62 -9.96
CA GLU A 134 -20.18 0.83 -10.35
C GLU A 134 -18.87 1.57 -10.06
N TYR A 135 -18.85 2.90 -10.22
CA TYR A 135 -17.71 3.71 -9.82
C TYR A 135 -17.42 3.65 -8.33
N TYR A 136 -18.44 3.82 -7.47
CA TYR A 136 -18.24 3.77 -6.02
C TYR A 136 -17.78 2.37 -5.57
N ASP A 137 -18.37 1.32 -6.13
CA ASP A 137 -17.96 -0.06 -5.86
C ASP A 137 -16.48 -0.28 -6.25
N ALA A 138 -16.06 0.26 -7.41
CA ALA A 138 -14.67 0.18 -7.85
C ALA A 138 -13.70 0.96 -6.95
N VAL A 139 -14.12 2.13 -6.43
CA VAL A 139 -13.31 2.89 -5.47
C VAL A 139 -13.19 2.15 -4.15
N GLU A 140 -14.28 1.59 -3.63
CA GLU A 140 -14.25 0.81 -2.38
C GLU A 140 -13.29 -0.38 -2.51
N ASP A 141 -13.35 -1.15 -3.61
CA ASP A 141 -12.42 -2.23 -3.91
C ASP A 141 -10.96 -1.75 -3.89
N PHE A 142 -10.69 -0.59 -4.49
CA PHE A 142 -9.35 -0.02 -4.54
C PHE A 142 -8.87 0.48 -3.17
N GLU A 143 -9.74 1.08 -2.37
CA GLU A 143 -9.44 1.48 -0.99
C GLU A 143 -9.12 0.28 -0.11
N ILE A 144 -9.91 -0.79 -0.20
CA ILE A 144 -9.63 -2.05 0.51
C ILE A 144 -8.26 -2.59 0.11
N ALA A 145 -7.95 -2.58 -1.18
CA ALA A 145 -6.66 -3.02 -1.70
C ALA A 145 -5.50 -2.15 -1.18
N LEU A 146 -5.64 -0.81 -1.17
CA LEU A 146 -4.68 0.13 -0.61
C LEU A 146 -4.41 -0.15 0.87
N HIS A 147 -5.46 -0.30 1.68
CA HIS A 147 -5.34 -0.60 3.10
C HIS A 147 -4.66 -1.94 3.35
N SER A 148 -4.89 -2.93 2.48
CA SER A 148 -4.22 -4.24 2.58
C SER A 148 -2.69 -4.13 2.44
N VAL A 149 -2.19 -3.16 1.66
CA VAL A 149 -0.74 -2.93 1.51
C VAL A 149 -0.12 -2.43 2.81
N LEU A 150 -0.80 -1.56 3.55
CA LEU A 150 -0.35 -1.11 4.87
C LEU A 150 -0.33 -2.27 5.88
N LEU A 151 -1.35 -3.12 5.85
CA LEU A 151 -1.45 -4.26 6.77
C LEU A 151 -0.38 -5.32 6.50
N ARG A 152 -0.04 -5.59 5.24
CA ARG A 152 1.06 -6.50 4.86
C ARG A 152 2.45 -5.96 5.22
N GLY A 153 2.59 -4.64 5.39
CA GLY A 153 3.81 -3.98 5.84
C GLY A 153 4.00 -3.95 7.37
N ARG A 154 2.99 -4.34 8.15
CA ARG A 154 3.12 -4.45 9.62
C ARG A 154 3.81 -5.79 9.95
N PRO A 155 4.90 -5.80 10.75
CA PRO A 155 5.37 -7.02 11.36
C PRO A 155 4.23 -7.57 12.22
N PRO A 156 4.16 -8.90 12.43
CA PRO A 156 3.20 -9.47 13.36
C PRO A 156 3.34 -8.74 14.68
N ARG A 157 2.31 -7.96 15.02
CA ARG A 157 2.19 -7.32 16.32
C ARG A 157 2.07 -8.50 17.28
N ASP A 158 3.02 -8.58 18.21
CA ASP A 158 3.13 -9.59 19.24
C ASP A 158 1.74 -10.10 19.65
N ARG A 159 1.46 -11.38 19.36
CA ARG A 159 0.17 -12.03 19.61
C ARG A 159 0.01 -12.20 21.11
N GLY A 160 -0.32 -11.12 21.79
CA GLY A 160 -0.51 -11.06 23.22
C GLY A 160 -1.89 -10.58 23.65
N LYS A 161 -2.87 -10.47 22.75
CA LYS A 161 -4.31 -10.30 23.09
C LYS A 161 -5.20 -10.51 21.85
N PRO A 162 -6.24 -11.36 21.92
CA PRO A 162 -7.30 -11.39 20.92
C PRO A 162 -8.10 -10.08 21.03
N VAL A 163 -8.16 -9.33 19.93
CA VAL A 163 -9.16 -8.26 19.78
C VAL A 163 -10.46 -8.96 19.40
N TYR A 164 -11.36 -9.10 20.37
CA TYR A 164 -12.75 -9.45 20.12
C TYR A 164 -13.35 -8.37 19.21
N ILE A 165 -13.55 -8.70 17.93
CA ILE A 165 -14.44 -7.93 17.07
C ILE A 165 -15.84 -8.40 17.46
N ALA A 166 -16.55 -7.52 18.18
CA ALA A 166 -17.92 -7.74 18.57
C ALA A 166 -18.77 -7.97 17.32
N ASP A 167 -19.46 -9.10 17.33
CA ASP A 167 -20.47 -9.52 16.39
C ASP A 167 -21.61 -8.48 16.42
N ARG A 168 -21.64 -7.58 15.44
CA ARG A 168 -22.76 -6.66 15.23
C ARG A 168 -23.83 -7.44 14.47
N GLN A 169 -24.52 -8.33 15.20
CA GLN A 169 -25.69 -8.99 14.67
C GLN A 169 -26.76 -7.97 14.31
N ARG A 170 -27.35 -8.27 13.16
CA ARG A 170 -28.42 -7.57 12.46
C ARG A 170 -29.62 -7.35 13.38
N SER A 171 -30.15 -6.13 13.38
CA SER A 171 -31.57 -5.89 13.57
C SER A 171 -32.11 -5.36 12.25
N ALA A 172 -32.66 -6.27 11.46
CA ALA A 172 -33.67 -6.03 10.43
C ALA A 172 -34.47 -7.32 10.30
#